data_AF-A0A842YER4-F1
#
_entry.id   AF-A0A842YER4-F1
#
_cell.length_a   1.000
_cell.length_b   1.000
_cell.length_c   1.000
_cell.angle_alpha   90.00
_cell.angle_beta   90.00
_cell.angle_gamma   90.00
#
_symmetry.space_group_name_H-M   'P 1'
#
loop_
_entity.id
_entity.type
_entity.pdbx_description
1 polymer ?
#
loop_
_entity_poly.entity_id
_entity_poly.type
_entity_poly.pdbx_seq_one_letter_code
_entity_poly.pdbx_strand_id
1 'polypeptide(L)'
;MKDENPIPEPIEELEEEPVIETPSFSEDEPLVRPSDVASEQTDMVDDTYEEIEEPPVPEEMRFAPKVEEVSEPEPLDDERGREVVADILEKVRAAEARARAEEGIEPSDTVVEPPSVDSVEMDEPLVYEEPLAELEVEELIIEEEIELEPESTFIEFEEPSEPASSTAPVEHADVSSHSVKPADIPARDEKVRTLENEIDAFNIELGQLRSEFDKLRMRLDDEVKRYHTVAEVKRTRTESIERELDLAKKEYNAAEKEYKNAENHRKKELSNAEKRIQEVEKRINKAEESKEKRIEDLEKERRKREEER
;
A
#
# COMPACT_ATOMS: atom_id res chain seq x y z
N MET A 1 -53.45 -53.76 -6.28
CA MET A 1 -53.22 -52.33 -6.06
C MET A 1 -53.09 -52.15 -4.56
N LYS A 2 -51.86 -52.13 -4.07
CA LYS A 2 -51.53 -51.84 -2.67
C LYS A 2 -50.81 -50.51 -2.72
N ASP A 3 -51.45 -49.49 -2.17
CA ASP A 3 -50.90 -48.15 -2.04
C ASP A 3 -49.86 -48.17 -0.91
N GLU A 4 -48.60 -48.10 -1.29
CA GLU A 4 -47.48 -47.87 -0.36
C GLU A 4 -47.33 -46.35 -0.22
N ASN A 5 -47.78 -45.82 0.91
CA ASN A 5 -47.51 -44.46 1.33
C ASN A 5 -46.01 -44.31 1.64
N PRO A 6 -45.33 -43.28 1.08
CA PRO A 6 -43.94 -43.03 1.42
C PRO A 6 -43.83 -42.47 2.86
N ILE A 7 -42.89 -43.05 3.60
CA ILE A 7 -42.46 -42.63 4.93
C ILE A 7 -41.73 -41.27 4.77
N PRO A 8 -42.09 -40.21 5.52
CA PRO A 8 -41.35 -38.96 5.48
C PRO A 8 -39.97 -39.15 6.12
N GLU A 9 -38.92 -38.73 5.41
CA GLU A 9 -37.55 -38.71 5.91
C GLU A 9 -37.42 -37.72 7.10
N PRO A 10 -36.60 -38.03 8.10
CA PRO A 10 -36.37 -37.14 9.23
C PRO A 10 -35.63 -35.88 8.76
N ILE A 11 -36.18 -34.73 9.11
CA ILE A 11 -35.56 -33.42 8.94
C ILE A 11 -34.30 -33.40 9.81
N GLU A 12 -33.15 -33.21 9.17
CA GLU A 12 -31.87 -33.00 9.87
C GLU A 12 -31.99 -31.78 10.79
N GLU A 13 -31.83 -32.05 12.09
CA GLU A 13 -31.65 -31.05 13.14
C GLU A 13 -30.47 -30.14 12.76
N LEU A 14 -30.77 -28.86 12.57
CA LEU A 14 -29.77 -27.80 12.46
C LEU A 14 -28.93 -27.79 13.74
N GLU A 15 -27.66 -28.17 13.61
CA GLU A 15 -26.65 -28.01 14.65
C GLU A 15 -26.59 -26.52 15.02
N GLU A 16 -26.97 -26.21 16.26
CA GLU A 16 -26.80 -24.89 16.88
C GLU A 16 -25.32 -24.51 16.85
N GLU A 17 -25.00 -23.39 16.20
CA GLU A 17 -23.66 -22.82 16.22
C GLU A 17 -23.25 -22.48 17.66
N PRO A 18 -21.98 -22.72 18.04
CA PRO A 18 -21.51 -22.41 19.38
C PRO A 18 -21.54 -20.90 19.62
N VAL A 19 -22.30 -20.50 20.64
CA VAL A 19 -22.28 -19.15 21.21
C VAL A 19 -20.84 -18.83 21.61
N ILE A 20 -20.20 -17.95 20.85
CA ILE A 20 -18.91 -17.37 21.22
C ILE A 20 -19.18 -16.44 22.41
N GLU A 21 -18.86 -16.90 23.61
CA GLU A 21 -18.81 -16.06 24.80
C GLU A 21 -17.79 -14.93 24.55
N THR A 22 -18.29 -13.72 24.36
CA THR A 22 -17.46 -12.53 24.37
C THR A 22 -16.87 -12.38 25.77
N PRO A 23 -15.54 -12.23 25.90
CA PRO A 23 -14.92 -12.01 27.20
C PRO A 23 -15.46 -10.71 27.79
N SER A 24 -16.17 -10.82 28.92
CA SER A 24 -16.62 -9.66 29.69
C SER A 24 -15.37 -8.96 30.23
N PHE A 25 -15.02 -7.82 29.63
CA PHE A 25 -13.95 -6.95 30.09
C PHE A 25 -14.42 -6.29 31.38
N SER A 26 -13.88 -6.71 32.53
CA SER A 26 -14.10 -6.05 33.81
C SER A 26 -13.37 -4.71 33.83
N GLU A 27 -14.09 -3.61 34.03
CA GLU A 27 -13.62 -2.20 34.02
C GLU A 27 -12.67 -1.80 35.18
N ASP A 28 -12.01 -2.75 35.85
CA ASP A 28 -11.21 -2.50 37.06
C ASP A 28 -9.71 -2.83 36.88
N GLU A 29 -9.17 -2.70 35.66
CA GLU A 29 -7.72 -2.73 35.44
C GLU A 29 -7.13 -1.31 35.35
N PRO A 30 -6.05 -0.99 36.08
CA PRO A 30 -5.41 0.30 36.00
C PRO A 30 -4.80 0.50 34.61
N LEU A 31 -5.27 1.52 33.90
CA LEU A 31 -4.71 2.03 32.63
C LEU A 31 -3.19 2.27 32.76
N VAL A 32 -2.40 1.29 32.34
CA VAL A 32 -0.95 1.43 32.18
C VAL A 32 -0.71 2.35 30.99
N ARG A 33 -0.10 3.51 31.24
CA ARG A 33 0.25 4.47 30.18
C ARG A 33 1.35 3.87 29.30
N PRO A 34 1.20 3.90 27.96
CA PRO A 34 2.21 3.35 27.04
C PRO A 34 3.59 4.03 27.10
N SER A 35 3.77 5.09 27.89
CA SER A 35 5.07 5.77 28.05
C SER A 35 6.05 5.05 28.98
N ASP A 36 5.59 4.11 29.82
CA ASP A 36 6.41 3.56 30.91
C ASP A 36 7.06 2.20 30.56
N VAL A 37 6.82 1.66 29.36
CA VAL A 37 7.39 0.36 28.90
C VAL A 37 8.70 0.54 28.13
N ALA A 38 9.14 1.78 27.84
CA ALA A 38 10.28 2.04 26.97
C ALA A 38 11.65 2.18 27.67
N SER A 39 11.75 1.97 29.00
CA SER A 39 13.00 2.25 29.75
C SER A 39 13.63 1.07 30.49
N GLU A 40 13.19 -0.17 30.28
CA GLU A 40 13.73 -1.34 31.00
C GLU A 40 14.20 -2.48 30.09
N GLN A 41 14.85 -2.14 28.98
CA GLN A 41 15.70 -3.05 28.21
C GLN A 41 17.10 -2.43 28.02
N THR A 42 17.81 -2.28 29.14
CA THR A 42 19.28 -2.13 29.12
C THR A 42 19.84 -3.14 30.11
N ASP A 43 20.90 -3.83 29.68
CA ASP A 43 21.73 -4.77 30.44
C ASP A 43 21.20 -6.19 30.65
N MET A 44 21.26 -7.00 29.58
CA MET A 44 21.78 -8.38 29.70
C MET A 44 22.72 -8.68 28.55
N VAL A 45 23.99 -8.29 28.75
CA VAL A 45 25.14 -8.93 28.14
C VAL A 45 25.31 -10.25 28.89
N ASP A 46 24.93 -11.36 28.28
CA ASP A 46 25.31 -12.69 28.75
C ASP A 46 25.96 -13.44 27.59
N ASP A 47 27.29 -13.30 27.52
CA ASP A 47 28.19 -14.13 26.74
C ASP A 47 28.14 -15.56 27.28
N THR A 48 27.16 -16.34 26.82
CA THR A 48 27.18 -17.81 26.97
C THR A 48 27.08 -18.44 25.58
N TYR A 49 28.23 -18.51 24.89
CA TYR A 49 28.44 -19.42 23.78
C TYR A 49 28.35 -20.86 24.33
N GLU A 50 27.14 -21.43 24.35
CA GLU A 50 27.02 -22.88 24.32
C GLU A 50 27.39 -23.33 22.90
N GLU A 51 28.58 -23.91 22.80
CA GLU A 51 29.06 -24.69 21.67
C GLU A 51 28.09 -25.88 21.47
N ILE A 52 27.05 -25.66 20.65
CA ILE A 52 26.14 -26.72 20.22
C ILE A 52 26.95 -27.68 19.35
N GLU A 53 27.29 -28.82 19.94
CA GLU A 53 27.90 -29.96 19.28
C GLU A 53 26.94 -30.43 18.17
N GLU A 54 27.21 -30.01 16.93
CA GLU A 54 26.44 -30.41 15.75
C GLU A 54 26.43 -31.95 15.65
N PRO A 55 25.25 -32.61 15.64
CA PRO A 55 25.18 -34.04 15.45
C PRO A 55 25.73 -34.38 14.05
N PRO A 56 26.45 -35.51 13.90
CA PRO A 56 27.02 -35.90 12.62
C PRO A 56 25.90 -36.05 11.58
N VAL A 57 25.95 -35.20 10.56
CA VAL A 57 25.05 -35.23 9.42
C VAL A 57 25.20 -36.60 8.74
N PRO A 58 24.14 -37.41 8.60
CA PRO A 58 24.22 -38.71 7.96
C PRO A 58 24.66 -38.55 6.49
N GLU A 59 25.74 -39.25 6.14
CA GLU A 59 26.43 -39.23 4.86
C GLU A 59 25.68 -40.02 3.75
N GLU A 60 24.34 -39.90 3.69
CA GLU A 60 23.53 -40.60 2.70
C GLU A 60 22.44 -39.68 2.14
N MET A 61 22.85 -38.79 1.22
CA MET A 61 22.14 -38.46 -0.04
C MET A 61 22.84 -37.29 -0.73
N ARG A 62 24.03 -37.55 -1.27
CA ARG A 62 24.62 -36.71 -2.33
C ARG A 62 23.88 -36.96 -3.65
N PHE A 63 22.62 -36.56 -3.74
CA PHE A 63 22.03 -36.20 -5.02
C PHE A 63 22.33 -34.72 -5.22
N ALA A 64 23.44 -34.44 -5.91
CA ALA A 64 23.69 -33.11 -6.44
C ALA A 64 22.45 -32.69 -7.23
N PRO A 65 21.77 -31.58 -6.88
CA PRO A 65 20.78 -31.02 -7.77
C PRO A 65 21.51 -30.70 -9.06
N LYS A 66 21.07 -31.30 -10.17
CA LYS A 66 21.40 -30.78 -11.49
C LYS A 66 20.89 -29.34 -11.48
N VAL A 67 21.82 -28.40 -11.34
CA VAL A 67 21.59 -27.00 -11.67
C VAL A 67 21.33 -27.04 -13.18
N GLU A 68 20.05 -27.10 -13.56
CA GLU A 68 19.66 -26.73 -14.91
C GLU A 68 20.12 -25.28 -15.06
N GLU A 69 21.08 -25.08 -15.96
CA GLU A 69 21.51 -23.76 -16.40
C GLU A 69 20.25 -23.00 -16.82
N VAL A 70 19.79 -22.11 -15.94
CA VAL A 70 18.72 -21.17 -16.26
C VAL A 70 19.30 -20.27 -17.34
N SER A 71 18.95 -20.59 -18.58
CA SER A 71 19.30 -19.81 -19.75
C SER A 71 19.03 -18.34 -19.49
N GLU A 72 20.04 -17.50 -19.72
CA GLU A 72 19.89 -16.05 -19.69
C GLU A 72 18.66 -15.67 -20.54
N PRO A 73 17.78 -14.78 -20.04
CA PRO A 73 16.60 -14.39 -20.78
C PRO A 73 17.03 -13.79 -22.12
N GLU A 74 16.59 -14.41 -23.22
CA GLU A 74 16.88 -13.93 -24.56
C GLU A 74 16.47 -12.45 -24.66
N PRO A 75 17.31 -11.60 -25.28
CA PRO A 75 17.00 -10.19 -25.45
C PRO A 75 15.66 -10.08 -26.19
N LEU A 76 14.71 -9.40 -25.55
CA LEU A 76 13.37 -9.18 -26.07
C LEU A 76 13.47 -8.53 -27.44
N ASP A 77 12.90 -9.20 -28.44
CA ASP A 77 12.82 -8.72 -29.82
C ASP A 77 12.03 -7.40 -29.85
N ASP A 78 12.73 -6.30 -30.17
CA ASP A 78 12.20 -4.93 -30.15
C ASP A 78 10.99 -4.73 -31.08
N GLU A 79 10.80 -5.60 -32.07
CA GLU A 79 9.60 -5.61 -32.92
C GLU A 79 8.38 -6.16 -32.18
N ARG A 80 8.58 -7.22 -31.39
CA ARG A 80 7.52 -7.84 -30.59
C ARG A 80 7.08 -6.95 -29.43
N GLY A 81 8.03 -6.23 -28.83
CA GLY A 81 7.72 -5.20 -27.82
C GLY A 81 6.83 -4.08 -28.37
N ARG A 82 7.09 -3.61 -29.59
CA ARG A 82 6.28 -2.59 -30.26
C ARG A 82 4.87 -3.05 -30.59
N GLU A 83 4.70 -4.30 -31.02
CA GLU A 83 3.39 -4.89 -31.29
C GLU A 83 2.54 -4.99 -30.02
N VAL A 84 3.14 -5.40 -28.90
CA VAL A 84 2.45 -5.48 -27.60
C VAL A 84 2.01 -4.09 -27.13
N VAL A 85 2.87 -3.07 -27.28
CA VAL A 85 2.50 -1.68 -26.94
C VAL A 85 1.35 -1.17 -27.81
N ALA A 86 1.36 -1.48 -29.12
CA ALA A 86 0.28 -1.11 -30.02
C ALA A 86 -1.06 -1.78 -29.64
N ASP A 87 -1.06 -3.07 -29.32
CA ASP A 87 -2.26 -3.81 -28.87
C ASP A 87 -2.80 -3.27 -27.53
N ILE A 88 -1.91 -2.90 -26.60
CA ILE A 88 -2.30 -2.24 -25.34
C ILE A 88 -2.96 -0.89 -25.61
N LEU A 89 -2.36 -0.04 -26.44
CA LEU A 89 -2.91 1.28 -26.77
C LEU A 89 -4.27 1.17 -27.50
N GLU A 90 -4.43 0.18 -28.37
CA GLU A 90 -5.70 -0.09 -29.04
C GLU A 90 -6.78 -0.54 -28.05
N LYS A 91 -6.44 -1.43 -27.11
CA LYS A 91 -7.36 -1.87 -26.05
C LYS A 91 -7.77 -0.73 -25.12
N VAL A 92 -6.83 0.16 -24.75
CA VAL A 92 -7.13 1.35 -23.95
C VAL A 92 -8.10 2.27 -24.71
N ARG A 93 -7.83 2.56 -25.98
CA ARG A 93 -8.73 3.38 -26.81
C ARG A 93 -10.13 2.76 -26.94
N ALA A 94 -10.21 1.44 -27.10
CA ALA A 94 -11.48 0.74 -27.18
C ALA A 94 -12.24 0.73 -25.83
N ALA A 95 -11.53 0.63 -24.72
CA ALA A 95 -12.10 0.71 -23.37
C ALA A 95 -12.60 2.13 -23.07
N GLU A 96 -11.83 3.15 -23.41
CA GLU A 96 -12.22 4.57 -23.25
C GLU A 96 -13.45 4.90 -24.12
N ALA A 97 -13.51 4.41 -25.36
CA ALA A 97 -14.68 4.58 -26.21
C ALA A 97 -15.94 3.91 -25.64
N ARG A 98 -15.79 2.77 -24.94
CA ARG A 98 -16.90 2.11 -24.23
C ARG A 98 -17.34 2.88 -23.00
N ALA A 99 -16.39 3.32 -22.17
CA ALA A 99 -16.67 4.13 -20.98
C ALA A 99 -17.40 5.43 -21.36
N ARG A 100 -16.92 6.11 -22.41
CA ARG A 100 -17.55 7.34 -22.93
C ARG A 100 -18.96 7.11 -23.49
N ALA A 101 -19.22 5.94 -24.06
CA ALA A 101 -20.57 5.59 -24.54
C ALA A 101 -21.52 5.25 -23.38
N GLU A 102 -20.99 4.74 -22.25
CA GLU A 102 -21.76 4.37 -21.06
C GLU A 102 -22.10 5.59 -20.19
N GLU A 103 -21.23 6.61 -20.13
CA GLU A 103 -21.46 7.86 -19.41
C GLU A 103 -22.50 8.79 -20.06
N GLY A 104 -23.07 8.43 -21.22
CA GLY A 104 -24.15 9.21 -21.85
C GLY A 104 -23.76 10.64 -22.24
N ILE A 105 -22.45 10.94 -22.30
CA ILE A 105 -21.93 12.22 -22.77
C ILE A 105 -22.12 12.23 -24.29
N GLU A 106 -23.24 12.82 -24.74
CA GLU A 106 -23.43 13.11 -26.16
C GLU A 106 -22.22 13.90 -26.68
N PRO A 107 -21.70 13.57 -27.88
CA PRO A 107 -20.58 14.29 -28.47
C PRO A 107 -21.01 15.73 -28.69
N SER A 108 -20.58 16.64 -27.81
CA SER A 108 -20.66 18.06 -28.10
C SER A 108 -19.80 18.30 -29.35
N ASP A 109 -20.48 18.66 -30.43
CA ASP A 109 -19.92 19.02 -31.74
C ASP A 109 -19.18 20.37 -31.64
N THR A 110 -18.20 20.45 -30.75
CA THR A 110 -17.20 21.51 -30.76
C THR A 110 -16.15 21.12 -31.79
N VAL A 111 -16.44 21.52 -33.03
CA VAL A 111 -15.48 21.66 -34.12
C VAL A 111 -14.33 22.56 -33.63
N VAL A 112 -13.32 21.95 -33.02
CA VAL A 112 -12.00 22.56 -32.86
C VAL A 112 -11.29 22.34 -34.18
N GLU A 113 -11.31 23.39 -34.98
CA GLU A 113 -10.60 23.54 -36.24
C GLU A 113 -9.11 23.22 -36.01
N PRO A 114 -8.51 22.25 -36.72
CA PRO A 114 -7.10 21.94 -36.57
C PRO A 114 -6.27 23.15 -37.03
N PRO A 115 -5.24 23.57 -36.29
CA PRO A 115 -4.34 24.61 -36.79
C PRO A 115 -3.73 24.15 -38.11
N SER A 116 -3.83 25.04 -39.09
CA SER A 116 -3.28 24.91 -40.43
C SER A 116 -1.78 24.57 -40.38
N VAL A 117 -1.43 23.46 -41.04
CA VAL A 117 -0.07 23.00 -41.23
C VAL A 117 0.62 23.91 -42.24
N ASP A 118 1.15 25.04 -41.77
CA ASP A 118 2.12 25.81 -42.53
C ASP A 118 3.51 25.16 -42.40
N SER A 119 3.88 24.50 -43.49
CA SER A 119 5.24 24.23 -43.98
C SER A 119 6.36 24.92 -43.19
N VAL A 120 7.06 24.16 -42.35
CA VAL A 120 8.40 24.54 -41.86
C VAL A 120 9.40 23.68 -42.63
N GLU A 121 10.14 24.36 -43.50
CA GLU A 121 11.30 23.86 -44.23
C GLU A 121 12.30 23.21 -43.27
N MET A 122 12.84 22.07 -43.72
CA MET A 122 14.01 21.45 -43.10
C MET A 122 15.20 22.40 -43.17
N ASP A 123 15.76 22.77 -42.03
CA ASP A 123 17.17 23.15 -41.96
C ASP A 123 17.82 22.68 -40.65
N GLU A 124 18.99 22.07 -40.87
CA GLU A 124 20.12 21.76 -39.97
C GLU A 124 20.01 20.71 -38.84
N PRO A 125 21.02 19.82 -38.71
CA PRO A 125 21.17 18.92 -37.57
C PRO A 125 21.71 19.69 -36.36
N LEU A 126 20.81 20.06 -35.44
CA LEU A 126 21.18 20.58 -34.14
C LEU A 126 21.69 19.46 -33.22
N VAL A 127 22.85 19.74 -32.65
CA VAL A 127 23.52 19.00 -31.58
C VAL A 127 22.55 18.75 -30.43
N TYR A 128 22.40 17.49 -30.02
CA TYR A 128 21.67 17.11 -28.82
C TYR A 128 22.44 17.63 -27.58
N GLU A 129 22.02 18.77 -27.04
CA GLU A 129 22.16 19.03 -25.62
C GLU A 129 20.93 18.46 -24.92
N GLU A 130 21.18 17.49 -24.04
CA GLU A 130 20.21 16.76 -23.24
C GLU A 130 19.44 17.75 -22.33
N PRO A 131 18.12 17.96 -22.54
CA PRO A 131 17.35 18.80 -21.62
C PRO A 131 17.13 18.02 -20.32
N LEU A 132 17.66 18.57 -19.23
CA LEU A 132 17.28 18.21 -17.87
C LEU A 132 15.78 18.52 -17.73
N ALA A 133 14.95 17.50 -17.92
CA ALA A 133 13.52 17.60 -17.65
C ALA A 133 13.35 17.78 -16.14
N GLU A 134 13.09 19.01 -15.72
CA GLU A 134 12.41 19.29 -14.47
C GLU A 134 11.04 18.61 -14.55
N LEU A 135 10.94 17.44 -13.92
CA LEU A 135 9.70 16.76 -13.61
C LEU A 135 8.90 17.67 -12.66
N GLU A 136 8.10 18.56 -13.23
CA GLU A 136 6.93 19.10 -12.54
C GLU A 136 5.99 17.91 -12.31
N VAL A 137 6.08 17.35 -11.11
CA VAL A 137 5.11 16.40 -10.57
C VAL A 137 3.84 17.20 -10.32
N GLU A 138 2.97 17.25 -11.32
CA GLU A 138 1.57 17.63 -11.14
C GLU A 138 0.97 16.60 -10.16
N GLU A 139 0.84 17.00 -8.90
CA GLU A 139 0.12 16.25 -7.89
C GLU A 139 -1.33 16.14 -8.34
N LEU A 140 -1.68 14.98 -8.91
CA LEU A 140 -3.06 14.53 -9.07
C LEU A 140 -3.67 14.39 -7.66
N ILE A 141 -4.27 15.49 -7.20
CA ILE A 141 -5.20 15.51 -6.08
C ILE A 141 -6.45 14.76 -6.57
N ILE A 142 -6.55 13.50 -6.20
CA ILE A 142 -7.79 12.74 -6.28
C ILE A 142 -8.69 13.36 -5.19
N GLU A 143 -9.57 14.26 -5.59
CA GLU A 143 -10.71 14.68 -4.78
C GLU A 143 -11.68 13.49 -4.71
N GLU A 144 -11.39 12.54 -3.83
CA GLU A 144 -12.35 11.52 -3.43
C GLU A 144 -13.38 12.23 -2.52
N GLU A 145 -14.54 12.49 -3.09
CA GLU A 145 -15.71 13.06 -2.41
C GLU A 145 -16.23 12.04 -1.39
N ILE A 146 -15.63 12.04 -0.20
CA ILE A 146 -16.13 11.28 0.94
C ILE A 146 -17.33 12.04 1.52
N GLU A 147 -18.55 11.63 1.15
CA GLU A 147 -19.79 11.98 1.86
C GLU A 147 -19.74 11.40 3.29
N LEU A 148 -19.14 12.14 4.22
CA LEU A 148 -19.24 11.87 5.66
C LEU A 148 -20.49 12.58 6.19
N GLU A 149 -21.53 11.81 6.49
CA GLU A 149 -22.63 12.27 7.34
C GLU A 149 -22.08 12.69 8.71
N PRO A 150 -22.35 13.91 9.19
CA PRO A 150 -21.90 14.32 10.52
C PRO A 150 -22.88 13.82 11.58
N GLU A 151 -22.67 12.60 12.11
CA GLU A 151 -23.16 12.24 13.44
C GLU A 151 -22.27 12.95 14.48
N SER A 152 -22.59 14.21 14.77
CA SER A 152 -21.93 14.99 15.82
C SER A 152 -22.38 14.51 17.19
N THR A 153 -21.72 13.46 17.68
CA THR A 153 -21.68 13.18 19.12
C THR A 153 -20.87 14.29 19.77
N PHE A 154 -21.58 15.22 20.41
CA PHE A 154 -21.04 16.37 21.11
C PHE A 154 -20.24 15.87 22.32
N ILE A 155 -18.95 15.59 22.14
CA ILE A 155 -18.01 15.41 23.25
C ILE A 155 -17.66 16.81 23.74
N GLU A 156 -18.30 17.19 24.84
CA GLU A 156 -18.01 18.40 25.62
C GLU A 156 -16.57 18.30 26.12
N PHE A 157 -15.65 18.87 25.34
CA PHE A 157 -14.24 18.98 25.69
C PHE A 157 -14.14 20.05 26.78
N GLU A 158 -13.98 19.62 28.04
CA GLU A 158 -13.61 20.51 29.14
C GLU A 158 -12.32 21.24 28.75
N GLU A 159 -12.44 22.55 28.52
CA GLU A 159 -11.32 23.43 28.28
C GLU A 159 -10.33 23.32 29.45
N PRO A 160 -9.04 23.02 29.20
CA PRO A 160 -8.03 23.09 30.24
C PRO A 160 -7.93 24.53 30.73
N SER A 161 -8.29 24.73 31.99
CA SER A 161 -8.32 26.01 32.69
C SER A 161 -7.09 26.86 32.37
N GLU A 162 -7.33 28.07 31.87
CA GLU A 162 -6.30 29.08 31.68
C GLU A 162 -5.47 29.25 32.97
N PRO A 163 -4.13 29.22 32.90
CA PRO A 163 -3.33 29.64 34.04
C PRO A 163 -3.62 31.12 34.27
N ALA A 164 -4.31 31.41 35.37
CA ALA A 164 -4.51 32.75 35.87
C ALA A 164 -3.16 33.47 35.92
N SER A 165 -2.89 34.28 34.91
CA SER A 165 -1.84 35.29 34.92
C SER A 165 -2.23 36.33 35.94
N SER A 166 -1.93 36.03 37.20
CA SER A 166 -1.91 36.96 38.31
C SER A 166 -0.80 37.97 38.04
N THR A 167 -1.10 38.94 37.20
CA THR A 167 -0.35 40.20 37.10
C THR A 167 -0.70 40.99 38.36
N ALA A 168 -0.03 40.65 39.46
CA ALA A 168 0.05 41.54 40.60
C ALA A 168 0.57 42.89 40.11
N PRO A 169 -0.06 44.02 40.46
CA PRO A 169 0.53 45.32 40.24
C PRO A 169 1.77 45.39 41.12
N VAL A 170 2.95 45.28 40.52
CA VAL A 170 4.19 45.69 41.17
C VAL A 170 4.02 47.17 41.43
N GLU A 171 3.66 47.50 42.66
CA GLU A 171 3.78 48.84 43.22
C GLU A 171 5.24 49.24 43.05
N HIS A 172 5.53 49.95 41.96
CA HIS A 172 6.75 50.71 41.82
C HIS A 172 6.68 51.76 42.91
N ALA A 173 7.33 51.43 44.03
CA ALA A 173 7.65 52.35 45.09
C ALA A 173 8.11 53.66 44.45
N ASP A 174 7.34 54.68 44.79
CA ASP A 174 7.58 56.09 44.57
C ASP A 174 9.02 56.42 44.96
N VAL A 175 9.95 56.28 44.00
CA VAL A 175 11.31 56.80 44.12
C VAL A 175 11.17 58.31 43.96
N SER A 176 10.80 58.89 45.11
CA SER A 176 11.05 60.25 45.54
C SER A 176 11.98 60.98 44.59
N SER A 177 11.38 61.73 43.67
CA SER A 177 12.03 62.72 42.84
C SER A 177 12.55 63.83 43.77
N HIS A 178 13.72 63.57 44.37
CA HIS A 178 14.51 64.58 45.04
C HIS A 178 14.83 65.66 44.01
N SER A 179 14.02 66.72 44.03
CA SER A 179 14.27 68.00 43.41
C SER A 179 15.52 68.61 44.06
N VAL A 180 16.68 68.10 43.66
CA VAL A 180 17.96 68.74 43.93
C VAL A 180 18.02 69.97 43.04
N LYS A 181 18.00 71.13 43.70
CA LYS A 181 18.24 72.45 43.10
C LYS A 181 19.38 72.38 42.07
N PRO A 182 19.24 73.00 40.89
CA PRO A 182 20.31 73.09 39.91
C PRO A 182 21.36 74.10 40.40
N ALA A 183 22.21 73.68 41.32
CA ALA A 183 23.44 74.39 41.63
C ALA A 183 24.43 74.02 40.53
N ASP A 184 24.69 74.96 39.62
CA ASP A 184 25.84 75.06 38.72
C ASP A 184 26.56 73.73 38.46
N ILE A 185 25.94 72.89 37.62
CA ILE A 185 26.66 71.80 36.95
C ILE A 185 27.70 72.50 36.07
N PRO A 186 29.01 72.33 36.34
CA PRO A 186 30.04 72.98 35.56
C PRO A 186 29.85 72.56 34.11
N ALA A 187 29.92 73.53 33.19
CA ALA A 187 29.76 73.38 31.75
C ALA A 187 30.02 71.94 31.28
N ARG A 188 28.93 71.22 30.92
CA ARG A 188 28.95 69.81 30.48
C ARG A 188 30.21 69.57 29.64
N ASP A 189 31.11 68.75 30.15
CA ASP A 189 32.34 68.35 29.46
C ASP A 189 31.94 67.79 28.08
N GLU A 190 32.51 68.35 27.02
CA GLU A 190 32.19 67.96 25.65
C GLU A 190 32.47 66.48 25.42
N LYS A 191 33.47 65.93 26.11
CA LYS A 191 33.77 64.49 26.08
C LYS A 191 32.65 63.64 26.66
N VAL A 192 32.02 64.10 27.73
CA VAL A 192 30.88 63.41 28.34
C VAL A 192 29.71 63.37 27.36
N ARG A 193 29.45 64.48 26.66
CA ARG A 193 28.41 64.52 25.61
C ARG A 193 28.71 63.58 24.44
N THR A 194 29.97 63.50 24.00
CA THR A 194 30.36 62.55 22.95
C THR A 194 30.10 61.11 23.38
N LEU A 195 30.51 60.74 24.60
CA LEU A 195 30.28 59.40 25.14
C LEU A 195 28.79 59.09 25.33
N GLU A 196 27.99 60.06 25.78
CA GLU A 196 26.52 59.93 25.88
C GLU A 196 25.91 59.62 24.50
N ASN A 197 26.32 60.37 23.46
CA ASN A 197 25.85 60.12 22.09
C ASN A 197 26.28 58.75 21.54
N GLU A 198 27.50 58.31 21.85
CA GLU A 198 27.99 56.96 21.47
C GLU A 198 27.21 55.86 22.17
N ILE A 199 26.93 56.00 23.47
CA ILE A 199 26.10 55.07 24.23
C ILE A 199 24.69 54.98 23.62
N ASP A 200 24.09 56.11 23.27
CA ASP A 200 22.78 56.14 22.63
C ASP A 200 22.80 55.45 21.26
N ALA A 201 23.86 55.68 20.45
CA ALA A 201 24.05 55.01 19.18
C ALA A 201 24.17 53.48 19.35
N PHE A 202 24.99 53.02 20.30
CA PHE A 202 25.14 51.59 20.60
C PHE A 202 23.84 50.97 21.13
N ASN A 203 23.05 51.69 21.93
CA ASN A 203 21.75 51.20 22.39
C ASN A 203 20.75 51.03 21.24
N ILE A 204 20.75 51.96 20.27
CA ILE A 204 19.93 51.85 19.05
C ILE A 204 20.38 50.63 18.22
N GLU A 205 21.68 50.49 17.98
CA GLU A 205 22.26 49.36 17.23
C GLU A 205 21.92 48.02 17.93
N LEU A 206 22.07 47.94 19.25
CA LEU A 206 21.70 46.77 20.04
C LEU A 206 20.21 46.44 19.91
N GLY A 207 19.34 47.46 19.92
CA GLY A 207 17.91 47.29 19.70
C GLY A 207 17.59 46.74 18.30
N GLN A 208 18.26 47.24 17.27
CA GLN A 208 18.12 46.76 15.88
C GLN A 208 18.60 45.32 15.75
N LEU A 209 19.80 44.99 16.24
CA LEU A 209 20.37 43.65 16.20
C LEU A 209 19.50 42.62 16.95
N ARG A 210 18.91 42.99 18.09
CA ARG A 210 17.96 42.13 18.80
C ARG A 210 16.70 41.86 17.97
N SER A 211 16.12 42.89 17.36
CA SER A 211 14.95 42.71 16.49
C SER A 211 15.26 41.85 15.26
N GLU A 212 16.42 42.03 14.64
CA GLU A 212 16.87 41.20 13.51
C GLU A 212 17.12 39.76 13.94
N PHE A 213 17.73 39.55 15.11
CA PHE A 213 17.93 38.23 15.68
C PHE A 213 16.61 37.51 15.95
N ASP A 214 15.64 38.17 16.56
CA ASP A 214 14.33 37.57 16.84
C ASP A 214 13.58 37.23 15.54
N LYS A 215 13.64 38.10 14.52
CA LYS A 215 13.08 37.80 13.18
C LYS A 215 13.75 36.61 12.51
N LEU A 216 15.09 36.54 12.57
CA LEU A 216 15.86 35.43 12.02
C LEU A 216 15.50 34.13 12.74
N ARG A 217 15.43 34.16 14.06
CA ARG A 217 15.05 33.02 14.89
C ARG A 217 13.65 32.53 14.55
N MET A 218 12.65 33.41 14.51
CA MET A 218 11.27 33.03 14.16
C MET A 218 11.21 32.36 12.79
N ARG A 219 11.86 32.96 11.77
CA ARG A 219 11.89 32.38 10.42
C ARG A 219 12.54 31.01 10.38
N LEU A 220 13.65 30.81 11.10
CA LEU A 220 14.32 29.51 11.16
C LEU A 220 13.49 28.48 11.93
N ASP A 221 12.85 28.88 13.03
CA ASP A 221 11.97 27.99 13.80
C ASP A 221 10.76 27.55 12.95
N ASP A 222 10.18 28.46 12.16
CA ASP A 222 9.07 28.13 11.25
C ASP A 222 9.52 27.23 10.10
N GLU A 223 10.73 27.43 9.57
CA GLU A 223 11.31 26.58 8.54
C GLU A 223 11.58 25.16 9.07
N VAL A 224 12.15 25.04 10.27
CA VAL A 224 12.35 23.75 10.95
C VAL A 224 11.02 23.03 11.17
N LYS A 225 9.99 23.74 11.66
CA LYS A 225 8.65 23.17 11.83
C LYS A 225 8.08 22.67 10.51
N ARG A 226 8.19 23.45 9.44
CA ARG A 226 7.72 23.06 8.10
C ARG A 226 8.40 21.77 7.64
N TYR A 227 9.73 21.67 7.76
CA TYR A 227 10.44 20.46 7.37
C TYR A 227 10.09 19.26 8.25
N HIS A 228 9.89 19.47 9.55
CA HIS A 228 9.43 18.41 10.46
C HIS A 228 8.04 17.89 10.06
N THR A 229 7.08 18.77 9.80
CA THR A 229 5.74 18.37 9.33
C THR A 229 5.82 17.59 8.02
N VAL A 230 6.61 18.03 7.05
CA VAL A 230 6.80 17.31 5.78
C VAL A 230 7.41 15.92 6.01
N ALA A 231 8.39 15.81 6.92
CA ALA A 231 8.99 14.53 7.27
C ALA A 231 7.98 13.57 7.92
N GLU A 232 7.17 14.05 8.86
CA GLU A 232 6.14 13.24 9.54
C GLU A 232 5.03 12.78 8.58
N VAL A 233 4.60 13.63 7.65
CA VAL A 233 3.64 13.27 6.60
C VAL A 233 4.22 12.16 5.71
N LYS A 234 5.48 12.32 5.27
CA LYS A 234 6.16 11.30 4.46
C LYS A 234 6.30 9.98 5.22
N ARG A 235 6.66 10.03 6.50
CA ARG A 235 6.76 8.86 7.37
C ARG A 235 5.42 8.13 7.46
N THR A 236 4.34 8.84 7.81
CA THR A 236 2.99 8.27 7.91
C THR A 236 2.55 7.63 6.59
N ARG A 237 2.85 8.28 5.45
CA ARG A 237 2.56 7.73 4.12
C ARG A 237 3.32 6.44 3.84
N THR A 238 4.62 6.38 4.16
CA THR A 238 5.41 5.15 4.01
C THR A 238 4.87 4.03 4.89
N GLU A 239 4.53 4.30 6.14
CA GLU A 239 3.94 3.31 7.04
C GLU A 239 2.57 2.80 6.53
N SER A 240 1.76 3.65 5.88
CA SER A 240 0.50 3.22 5.23
C SER A 240 0.77 2.25 4.08
N ILE A 241 1.69 2.62 3.18
CA ILE A 241 2.07 1.81 2.02
C ILE A 241 2.63 0.44 2.47
N GLU A 242 3.42 0.41 3.55
CA GLU A 242 3.93 -0.83 4.13
C GLU A 242 2.80 -1.75 4.60
N ARG A 243 1.78 -1.21 5.30
CA ARG A 243 0.61 -1.98 5.72
C ARG A 243 -0.19 -2.51 4.53
N GLU A 244 -0.43 -1.68 3.52
CA GLU A 244 -1.14 -2.07 2.30
C GLU A 244 -0.38 -3.18 1.54
N LEU A 245 0.93 -3.06 1.43
CA LEU A 245 1.79 -4.07 0.80
C LEU A 245 1.74 -5.41 1.54
N ASP A 246 1.71 -5.39 2.87
CA ASP A 246 1.57 -6.61 3.68
C ASP A 246 0.19 -7.26 3.53
N LEU A 247 -0.88 -6.46 3.40
CA LEU A 247 -2.22 -6.97 3.09
C LEU A 247 -2.27 -7.59 1.70
N ALA A 248 -1.77 -6.90 0.68
CA ALA A 248 -1.71 -7.40 -0.69
C ALA A 248 -0.92 -8.72 -0.79
N LYS A 249 0.19 -8.85 -0.05
CA LYS A 249 0.94 -10.12 0.04
C LYS A 249 0.12 -11.24 0.68
N LYS A 250 -0.65 -10.95 1.73
CA LYS A 250 -1.50 -11.96 2.39
C LYS A 250 -2.60 -12.44 1.44
N GLU A 251 -3.26 -11.52 0.75
CA GLU A 251 -4.30 -11.82 -0.24
C GLU A 251 -3.76 -12.64 -1.41
N TYR A 252 -2.61 -12.25 -1.96
CA TYR A 252 -1.94 -13.03 -3.01
C TYR A 252 -1.66 -14.46 -2.55
N ASN A 253 -1.07 -14.63 -1.36
CA ASN A 253 -0.76 -15.95 -0.82
C ASN A 253 -2.03 -16.78 -0.55
N ALA A 254 -3.14 -16.15 -0.16
CA ALA A 254 -4.43 -16.82 0.00
C ALA A 254 -4.97 -17.31 -1.36
N ALA A 255 -5.02 -16.42 -2.36
CA ALA A 255 -5.46 -16.74 -3.71
C ALA A 255 -4.60 -17.83 -4.36
N GLU A 256 -3.28 -17.81 -4.16
CA GLU A 256 -2.38 -18.83 -4.68
C GLU A 256 -2.65 -20.22 -4.05
N LYS A 257 -2.95 -20.26 -2.75
CA LYS A 257 -3.37 -21.49 -2.07
C LYS A 257 -4.68 -22.03 -2.63
N GLU A 258 -5.68 -21.18 -2.81
CA GLU A 258 -6.96 -21.56 -3.40
C GLU A 258 -6.80 -22.08 -4.83
N TYR A 259 -6.00 -21.40 -5.65
CA TYR A 259 -5.67 -21.85 -6.99
C TYR A 259 -5.03 -23.25 -6.99
N LYS A 260 -4.00 -23.47 -6.17
CA LYS A 260 -3.34 -24.78 -6.04
C LYS A 260 -4.33 -25.87 -5.60
N ASN A 261 -5.22 -25.55 -4.67
CA ASN A 261 -6.26 -26.48 -4.22
C ASN A 261 -7.24 -26.83 -5.35
N ALA A 262 -7.75 -25.83 -6.06
CA ALA A 262 -8.67 -26.02 -7.19
C ALA A 262 -8.00 -26.81 -8.34
N GLU A 263 -6.73 -26.52 -8.65
CA GLU A 263 -5.98 -27.24 -9.67
C GLU A 263 -5.77 -28.71 -9.28
N ASN A 264 -5.43 -28.98 -8.02
CA ASN A 264 -5.31 -30.34 -7.50
C ASN A 264 -6.65 -31.10 -7.53
N HIS A 265 -7.77 -30.43 -7.22
CA HIS A 265 -9.10 -31.00 -7.36
C HIS A 265 -9.40 -31.38 -8.82
N ARG A 266 -9.22 -30.44 -9.74
CA ARG A 266 -9.39 -30.67 -11.18
C ARG A 266 -8.55 -31.84 -11.69
N LYS A 267 -7.26 -31.92 -11.31
CA LYS A 267 -6.37 -33.04 -11.68
C LYS A 267 -6.92 -34.38 -11.20
N LYS A 268 -7.44 -34.45 -9.97
CA LYS A 268 -8.04 -35.67 -9.41
C LYS A 268 -9.31 -36.08 -10.16
N GLU A 269 -10.19 -35.13 -10.45
CA GLU A 269 -11.43 -35.40 -11.19
C GLU A 269 -11.16 -35.88 -12.62
N LEU A 270 -10.24 -35.23 -13.32
CA LEU A 270 -9.83 -35.63 -14.67
C LEU A 270 -9.22 -37.03 -14.66
N SER A 271 -8.32 -37.33 -13.72
CA SER A 271 -7.73 -38.68 -13.59
C SER A 271 -8.78 -39.75 -13.30
N ASN A 272 -9.79 -39.44 -12.48
CA ASN A 272 -10.89 -40.36 -12.20
C ASN A 272 -11.78 -40.58 -13.43
N ALA A 273 -12.14 -39.51 -14.14
CA ALA A 273 -12.89 -39.58 -15.38
C ALA A 273 -12.16 -40.40 -16.46
N GLU A 274 -10.84 -40.19 -16.61
CA GLU A 274 -10.01 -40.94 -17.54
C GLU A 274 -10.00 -42.45 -17.22
N LYS A 275 -9.87 -42.83 -15.95
CA LYS A 275 -9.96 -44.24 -15.53
C LYS A 275 -11.32 -44.86 -15.88
N ARG A 276 -12.42 -44.12 -15.69
CA ARG A 276 -13.77 -44.57 -16.06
C ARG A 276 -13.92 -44.75 -17.56
N ILE A 277 -13.37 -43.84 -18.36
CA ILE A 277 -13.34 -43.95 -19.83
C ILE A 277 -12.59 -45.22 -20.23
N GLN A 278 -11.38 -45.43 -19.73
CA GLN A 278 -10.59 -46.62 -20.02
C GLN A 278 -11.30 -47.92 -19.61
N GLU A 279 -12.05 -47.93 -18.51
CA GLU A 279 -12.85 -49.09 -18.10
C GLU A 279 -14.01 -49.37 -19.07
N VAL A 280 -14.72 -48.33 -19.50
CA VAL A 280 -15.79 -48.45 -20.51
C VAL A 280 -15.23 -48.92 -21.85
N GLU A 281 -14.12 -48.35 -22.32
CA GLU A 281 -13.44 -48.77 -23.55
C GLU A 281 -13.05 -50.25 -23.50
N LYS A 282 -12.49 -50.72 -22.38
CA LYS A 282 -12.18 -52.15 -22.18
C LYS A 282 -13.43 -53.04 -22.28
N ARG A 283 -14.59 -52.57 -21.78
CA ARG A 283 -15.86 -53.32 -21.88
C ARG A 283 -16.39 -53.32 -23.31
N ILE A 284 -16.28 -52.21 -24.02
CA ILE A 284 -16.63 -52.10 -25.45
C ILE A 284 -15.77 -53.06 -26.27
N ASN A 285 -14.44 -53.02 -26.13
CA ASN A 285 -13.54 -53.91 -26.86
C ASN A 285 -13.85 -55.39 -26.61
N LYS A 286 -14.12 -55.79 -25.36
CA LYS A 286 -14.54 -57.16 -25.04
C LYS A 286 -15.86 -57.55 -25.73
N ALA A 287 -16.83 -56.63 -25.79
CA ALA A 287 -18.10 -56.88 -26.46
C ALA A 287 -17.93 -56.96 -27.99
N GLU A 288 -17.06 -56.14 -28.56
CA GLU A 288 -16.71 -56.17 -29.99
C GLU A 288 -16.00 -57.48 -30.37
N GLU A 289 -14.99 -57.90 -29.60
CA GLU A 289 -14.32 -59.20 -29.80
C GLU A 289 -15.32 -60.37 -29.70
N SER A 290 -16.26 -60.33 -28.75
CA SER A 290 -17.29 -61.36 -28.61
C SER A 290 -18.27 -61.37 -29.79
N LYS A 291 -18.62 -60.18 -30.31
CA LYS A 291 -19.47 -60.03 -31.49
C LYS A 291 -18.77 -60.57 -32.74
N GLU A 292 -17.50 -60.23 -32.95
CA GLU A 292 -16.70 -60.70 -34.08
C GLU A 292 -16.57 -62.22 -34.08
N LYS A 293 -16.26 -62.85 -32.93
CA LYS A 293 -16.25 -64.31 -32.78
C LYS A 293 -17.58 -64.94 -33.16
N ARG A 294 -18.70 -64.34 -32.76
CA ARG A 294 -20.04 -64.86 -33.10
C ARG A 294 -20.34 -64.75 -34.59
N ILE A 295 -19.90 -63.67 -35.24
CA ILE A 295 -20.02 -63.49 -36.69
C ILE A 295 -19.19 -64.57 -37.40
N GLU A 296 -17.94 -64.79 -36.99
CA GLU A 296 -17.06 -65.81 -37.57
C GLU A 296 -17.64 -67.23 -37.44
N ASP A 297 -18.23 -67.56 -36.28
CA ASP A 297 -18.90 -68.85 -36.06
C ASP A 297 -20.13 -69.03 -36.98
N LEU A 298 -20.95 -67.99 -37.15
CA LEU A 298 -22.11 -68.01 -38.04
C LEU A 298 -21.70 -68.12 -39.51
N GLU A 299 -20.60 -67.48 -39.92
CA GLU A 299 -20.04 -67.61 -41.27
C GLU A 299 -19.50 -69.01 -41.54
N LYS A 300 -18.81 -69.62 -40.57
CA LYS A 300 -18.37 -71.02 -40.64
C LYS A 300 -19.56 -71.98 -40.77
N GLU A 301 -20.63 -71.76 -39.99
CA GLU A 301 -21.85 -72.58 -40.07
C GLU A 301 -22.55 -72.43 -41.43
N ARG A 302 -22.65 -71.21 -41.96
CA ARG A 302 -23.21 -70.93 -43.28
C ARG A 302 -22.41 -71.62 -44.39
N ARG A 303 -21.08 -71.54 -44.35
CA ARG A 303 -20.20 -72.19 -45.34
C ARG A 303 -20.36 -73.72 -45.33
N LYS A 304 -20.42 -74.34 -44.16
CA LYS A 304 -20.69 -75.80 -44.03
C LYS A 304 -22.03 -76.18 -44.66
N ARG A 305 -23.10 -75.40 -44.41
CA ARG A 305 -24.41 -75.63 -45.02
C ARG A 305 -24.43 -75.45 -46.53
N GLU A 306 -23.59 -74.58 -47.07
CA GLU A 306 -23.41 -74.41 -48.52
C GLU A 306 -22.61 -75.58 -49.13
N GLU A 307 -21.63 -76.15 -48.40
CA GLU A 307 -20.84 -77.31 -48.85
C GLU A 307 -21.59 -78.66 -48.78
N GLU A 308 -22.57 -78.78 -47.88
CA GLU A 308 -23.42 -79.99 -47.76
C GLU A 308 -24.57 -80.06 -48.79
N ARG A 309 -24.75 -79.00 -49.61
CA ARG A 309 -25.76 -78.93 -50.66
C ARG A 309 -25.23 -79.34 -52.02
#